data_AF-A0A0M0JFB2-F1
#
_entry.id   AF-A0A0M0JFB2-F1
#
_cell.length_a   1.000
_cell.length_b   1.000
_cell.length_c   1.000
_cell.angle_alpha   90.00
_cell.angle_beta   90.00
_cell.angle_gamma   90.00
#
_symmetry.space_group_name_H-M   'P 1'
#
loop_
_entity.id
_entity.type
_entity.pdbx_description
1 polymer ?
#
loop_
_entity_poly.entity_id
_entity_poly.type
_entity_poly.pdbx_seq_one_letter_code
_entity_poly.pdbx_strand_id
1 'polypeptide(L)'
;MKLLLVASGSLCRRALLPRPAVCAMAISPLLRGAGQRHLSTRSEAHATLGLPPDATLEQVKGAYYKLAMMHHPDRSTEPDAAERFAAIGAAYNKILGLPERARRDSKAREGPQQAPFAAAFPPWVYRTAEYLHRVPQRLDTWLAPSYASTIYHHLRREELAEALEVLEEMRLEGEQPSHAVYEMLIRGCTIAMRRPSIGEQPDHLTVNLVQRVLELWGDMEKMGRKPDYLTYIELMRAFGKGGATAQALQLFEKMCNSVRLLPEQRAFNTIYEVCVLNGAYSEALRLFGEHEEMRKSLWKPRFTPVSFSLLLTAAAEQGPELAARVRHLPRLLHEMGSHGVLPRVETCERLVRSCLEVDELEIAQQVVQLAARAGHTIDPKLAAAVAAGGWGQAQERERVRVPADETKPLR
;
A
#
# COMPACT_ATOMS: atom_id res chain seq x y z
N MET A 1 55.26 -52.74 -15.36
CA MET A 1 55.12 -52.88 -13.89
C MET A 1 56.29 -52.15 -13.24
N LYS A 2 56.07 -50.97 -12.66
CA LYS A 2 57.12 -50.10 -12.10
C LYS A 2 57.15 -50.20 -10.58
N LEU A 3 58.39 -50.21 -10.06
CA LEU A 3 58.85 -50.51 -8.71
C LEU A 3 58.56 -49.43 -7.65
N LEU A 4 58.57 -49.90 -6.40
CA LEU A 4 58.67 -49.21 -5.12
C LEU A 4 60.08 -48.65 -4.82
N LEU A 5 60.08 -47.61 -3.95
CA LEU A 5 61.06 -47.24 -2.92
C LEU A 5 62.52 -46.82 -3.31
N VAL A 6 62.91 -45.62 -2.83
CA VAL A 6 63.94 -45.34 -1.80
C VAL A 6 64.55 -43.94 -2.01
N ALA A 7 64.64 -43.20 -0.92
CA ALA A 7 65.26 -41.89 -0.75
C ALA A 7 66.75 -41.97 -0.38
N SER A 8 67.51 -40.92 -0.72
CA SER A 8 68.79 -40.50 -0.08
C SER A 8 69.31 -39.27 -0.84
N GLY A 9 69.80 -38.16 -0.28
CA GLY A 9 70.07 -37.77 1.09
C GLY A 9 70.56 -36.32 1.14
N SER A 10 70.23 -35.65 2.25
CA SER A 10 71.11 -34.81 3.08
C SER A 10 71.99 -33.70 2.46
N LEU A 11 71.84 -32.48 2.99
CA LEU A 11 72.89 -31.81 3.81
C LEU A 11 72.37 -30.51 4.46
N CYS A 12 72.50 -30.46 5.79
CA CYS A 12 72.28 -29.31 6.67
C CYS A 12 73.22 -28.13 6.37
N ARG A 13 72.79 -26.88 6.62
CA ARG A 13 73.22 -26.06 7.78
C ARG A 13 72.69 -24.61 7.75
N ARG A 14 72.17 -24.23 8.92
CA ARG A 14 71.95 -22.90 9.52
C ARG A 14 72.81 -21.73 9.00
N ALA A 15 72.16 -20.57 8.83
CA ALA A 15 72.65 -19.30 9.39
C ALA A 15 71.47 -18.42 9.83
N LEU A 16 71.45 -18.11 11.13
CA LEU A 16 70.50 -17.24 11.83
C LEU A 16 70.90 -15.77 11.64
N LEU A 17 69.91 -14.88 11.52
CA LEU A 17 70.02 -13.49 11.98
C LEU A 17 68.70 -13.06 12.67
N PRO A 18 68.76 -12.12 13.63
CA PRO A 18 67.85 -12.08 14.78
C PRO A 18 66.62 -11.20 14.56
N ARG A 19 65.54 -11.55 15.29
CA ARG A 19 64.38 -10.67 15.52
C ARG A 19 64.78 -9.46 16.36
N PRO A 20 64.23 -8.27 16.09
CA PRO A 20 63.97 -7.29 17.14
C PRO A 20 62.47 -7.22 17.47
N ALA A 21 62.24 -7.19 18.77
CA ALA A 21 61.05 -6.85 19.55
C ALA A 21 59.86 -6.21 18.80
N VAL A 22 58.73 -6.92 18.78
CA VAL A 22 57.42 -6.28 18.71
C VAL A 22 57.12 -5.78 20.12
N CYS A 23 57.09 -4.45 20.29
CA CYS A 23 56.50 -3.81 21.46
C CYS A 23 55.07 -4.35 21.65
N ALA A 24 54.85 -5.05 22.75
CA ALA A 24 53.53 -5.37 23.26
C ALA A 24 52.86 -4.06 23.69
N MET A 25 52.13 -3.42 22.76
CA MET A 25 51.10 -2.47 23.13
C MET A 25 49.96 -3.29 23.74
N ALA A 26 49.90 -3.28 25.06
CA ALA A 26 48.82 -3.85 25.84
C ALA A 26 47.49 -3.22 25.38
N ILE A 27 46.73 -3.95 24.56
CA ILE A 27 45.32 -3.63 24.34
C ILE A 27 44.63 -3.92 25.66
N SER A 28 44.29 -2.84 26.37
CA SER A 28 43.48 -2.82 27.58
C SER A 28 42.37 -3.89 27.55
N PRO A 29 42.16 -4.69 28.62
CA PRO A 29 41.15 -5.75 28.64
C PRO A 29 39.70 -5.25 28.49
N LEU A 30 39.50 -3.92 28.53
CA LEU A 30 38.19 -3.28 28.60
C LEU A 30 37.53 -3.00 27.25
N LEU A 31 38.22 -3.20 26.12
CA LEU A 31 37.66 -2.99 24.77
C LEU A 31 37.42 -4.28 23.97
N ARG A 32 37.68 -5.45 24.55
CA ARG A 32 37.35 -6.75 23.94
C ARG A 32 35.94 -7.26 24.28
N GLY A 33 35.31 -6.70 25.32
CA GLY A 33 34.02 -7.19 25.83
C GLY A 33 32.77 -6.65 25.13
N ALA A 34 32.78 -5.44 24.57
CA ALA A 34 31.57 -4.82 24.03
C ALA A 34 31.20 -5.33 22.62
N GLY A 35 32.18 -5.45 21.72
CA GLY A 35 31.96 -5.95 20.35
C GLY A 35 31.63 -7.44 20.29
N GLN A 36 32.26 -8.26 21.14
CA GLN A 36 31.99 -9.71 21.22
C GLN A 36 30.61 -10.00 21.83
N ARG A 37 30.17 -9.23 22.83
CA ARG A 37 28.81 -9.36 23.41
C ARG A 37 27.73 -8.97 22.41
N HIS A 38 27.93 -7.94 21.59
CA HIS A 38 26.91 -7.50 20.62
C HIS A 38 26.77 -8.47 19.43
N LEU A 39 27.85 -9.15 19.04
CA LEU A 39 27.86 -10.22 18.03
C LEU A 39 27.29 -11.53 18.58
N SER A 40 27.63 -11.91 19.82
CA SER A 40 27.05 -13.08 20.52
C SER A 40 25.54 -12.96 20.65
N THR A 41 25.07 -11.80 21.09
CA THR A 41 23.65 -11.56 21.37
C THR A 41 22.76 -11.43 20.13
N ARG A 42 23.33 -11.04 18.98
CA ARG A 42 22.66 -11.12 17.67
C ARG A 42 22.71 -12.53 17.10
N SER A 43 23.82 -13.25 17.27
CA SER A 43 23.91 -14.67 16.87
C SER A 43 22.87 -15.54 17.61
N GLU A 44 22.71 -15.32 18.91
CA GLU A 44 21.66 -15.94 19.74
C GLU A 44 20.25 -15.59 19.23
N ALA A 45 20.02 -14.35 18.81
CA ALA A 45 18.72 -13.95 18.25
C ALA A 45 18.43 -14.60 16.89
N HIS A 46 19.44 -14.78 16.04
CA HIS A 46 19.28 -15.56 14.80
C HIS A 46 19.01 -17.04 15.10
N ALA A 47 19.66 -17.61 16.13
CA ALA A 47 19.41 -18.97 16.58
C ALA A 47 17.98 -19.17 17.11
N THR A 48 17.42 -18.20 17.85
CA THR A 48 16.00 -18.24 18.29
C THR A 48 15.02 -18.26 17.11
N LEU A 49 15.38 -17.65 15.96
CA LEU A 49 14.60 -17.71 14.73
C LEU A 49 14.93 -18.92 13.83
N GLY A 50 15.84 -19.80 14.27
CA GLY A 50 16.28 -20.97 13.49
C GLY A 50 17.07 -20.59 12.23
N LEU A 51 17.77 -19.46 12.26
CA LEU A 51 18.51 -18.91 11.12
C LEU A 51 20.02 -18.84 11.38
N PRO A 52 20.84 -18.96 10.33
CA PRO A 52 22.27 -18.73 10.46
C PRO A 52 22.58 -17.24 10.71
N PRO A 53 23.73 -16.91 11.32
CA PRO A 53 24.08 -15.54 11.72
C PRO A 53 24.31 -14.57 10.55
N ASP A 54 24.44 -15.09 9.33
CA ASP A 54 24.56 -14.35 8.05
C ASP A 54 23.22 -14.23 7.30
N ALA A 55 22.11 -14.66 7.91
CA ALA A 55 20.80 -14.62 7.28
C ALA A 55 20.41 -13.20 6.85
N THR A 56 19.91 -13.10 5.61
CA THR A 56 19.40 -11.85 5.05
C THR A 56 18.17 -11.37 5.81
N LEU A 57 17.92 -10.05 5.78
CA LEU A 57 16.76 -9.43 6.41
C LEU A 57 15.42 -10.06 5.97
N GLU A 58 15.35 -10.53 4.73
CA GLU A 58 14.17 -11.22 4.19
C GLU A 58 13.95 -12.61 4.80
N GLN A 59 15.04 -13.36 5.02
CA GLN A 59 14.99 -14.66 5.70
C GLN A 59 14.59 -14.48 7.17
N VAL A 60 15.13 -13.45 7.84
CA VAL A 60 14.77 -13.07 9.22
C VAL A 60 13.28 -12.76 9.34
N LYS A 61 12.73 -11.95 8.43
CA LYS A 61 11.29 -11.65 8.38
C LYS A 61 10.46 -12.91 8.13
N GLY A 62 10.84 -13.72 7.14
CA GLY A 62 10.11 -14.95 6.80
C GLY A 62 10.06 -15.96 7.94
N ALA A 63 11.19 -16.17 8.63
CA ALA A 63 11.28 -17.08 9.78
C ALA A 63 10.47 -16.57 10.98
N TYR A 64 10.55 -15.27 11.27
CA TYR A 64 9.72 -14.63 12.30
C TYR A 64 8.23 -14.88 12.06
N TYR A 65 7.73 -14.62 10.84
CA TYR A 65 6.31 -14.84 10.52
C TYR A 65 5.90 -16.31 10.66
N LYS A 66 6.72 -17.24 10.17
CA LYS A 66 6.45 -18.68 10.26
C LYS A 66 6.36 -19.14 11.72
N LEU A 67 7.34 -18.77 12.54
CA LEU A 67 7.40 -19.17 13.95
C LEU A 67 6.32 -18.47 14.79
N ALA A 68 6.02 -17.20 14.51
CA ALA A 68 4.95 -16.46 15.18
C ALA A 68 3.56 -17.03 14.88
N MET A 69 3.33 -17.55 13.67
CA MET A 69 2.08 -18.22 13.32
C MET A 69 1.96 -19.61 13.97
N MET A 70 3.07 -20.35 14.09
CA MET A 70 3.10 -21.68 14.70
C MET A 70 2.94 -21.65 16.21
N HIS A 71 3.64 -20.74 16.90
CA HIS A 71 3.64 -20.64 18.35
C HIS A 71 2.67 -19.58 18.88
N HIS A 72 1.67 -19.19 18.09
CA HIS A 72 0.66 -18.26 18.56
C HIS A 72 -0.10 -18.85 19.75
N PRO A 73 -0.25 -18.15 20.88
CA PRO A 73 -0.87 -18.68 22.11
C PRO A 73 -2.31 -19.18 21.91
N ASP A 74 -3.05 -18.62 20.94
CA ASP A 74 -4.42 -19.05 20.63
C ASP A 74 -4.51 -20.21 19.62
N ARG A 75 -3.40 -20.62 18.98
CA ARG A 75 -3.39 -21.67 17.94
C ARG A 75 -2.53 -22.88 18.31
N SER A 76 -1.50 -22.68 19.12
CA SER A 76 -0.62 -23.74 19.59
C SER A 76 -1.21 -24.38 20.85
N THR A 77 -1.33 -25.70 20.85
CA THR A 77 -1.73 -26.49 22.04
C THR A 77 -0.59 -26.66 23.04
N GLU A 78 0.60 -26.11 22.75
CA GLU A 78 1.77 -26.22 23.63
C GLU A 78 1.67 -25.26 24.84
N PRO A 79 1.98 -25.72 26.05
CA PRO A 79 1.83 -24.93 27.28
C PRO A 79 2.79 -23.73 27.35
N ASP A 80 3.88 -23.74 26.57
CA ASP A 80 4.91 -22.69 26.52
C ASP A 80 4.79 -21.78 25.28
N ALA A 81 3.69 -21.86 24.53
CA ALA A 81 3.48 -21.11 23.30
C ALA A 81 3.61 -19.59 23.50
N ALA A 82 3.07 -19.04 24.59
CA ALA A 82 3.14 -17.62 24.90
C ALA A 82 4.59 -17.14 25.17
N GLU A 83 5.39 -17.94 25.89
CA GLU A 83 6.79 -17.64 26.19
C GLU A 83 7.66 -17.75 24.94
N ARG A 84 7.44 -18.77 24.11
CA ARG A 84 8.11 -18.92 22.82
C ARG A 84 7.79 -17.77 21.87
N PHE A 85 6.53 -17.37 21.80
CA PHE A 85 6.10 -16.23 21.00
C PHE A 85 6.78 -14.93 21.43
N ALA A 86 6.88 -14.68 22.74
CA ALA A 86 7.60 -13.52 23.27
C ALA A 86 9.10 -13.56 22.94
N ALA A 87 9.74 -14.72 23.06
CA ALA A 87 11.15 -14.92 22.71
C ALA A 87 11.42 -14.70 21.20
N ILE A 88 10.52 -15.16 20.33
CA ILE A 88 10.58 -14.94 18.87
C ILE A 88 10.49 -13.44 18.55
N GLY A 89 9.58 -12.71 19.20
CA GLY A 89 9.43 -11.26 19.05
C GLY A 89 10.65 -10.47 19.53
N ALA A 90 11.20 -10.83 20.69
CA ALA A 90 12.42 -10.22 21.23
C ALA A 90 13.63 -10.43 20.32
N ALA A 91 13.79 -11.65 19.79
CA ALA A 91 14.86 -11.99 18.85
C ALA A 91 14.78 -11.17 17.55
N TYR A 92 13.59 -11.06 16.96
CA TYR A 92 13.37 -10.29 15.74
C TYR A 92 13.70 -8.79 15.93
N ASN A 93 13.22 -8.17 17.01
CA ASN A 93 13.51 -6.76 17.31
C ASN A 93 15.01 -6.51 17.54
N LYS A 94 15.69 -7.45 18.20
CA LYS A 94 17.13 -7.37 18.50
C LYS A 94 18.01 -7.47 17.25
N ILE A 95 17.61 -8.27 16.25
CA ILE A 95 18.30 -8.33 14.95
C ILE A 95 18.12 -7.00 14.20
N LEU A 96 16.92 -6.42 14.24
CA LEU A 96 16.62 -5.14 13.58
C LEU A 96 17.16 -3.90 14.31
N GLY A 97 17.68 -4.06 15.54
CA GLY A 97 18.10 -2.94 16.37
C GLY A 97 16.95 -2.00 16.76
N LEU A 98 15.71 -2.50 16.76
CA LEU A 98 14.53 -1.72 17.12
C LEU A 98 14.37 -1.71 18.65
N PRO A 99 14.10 -0.55 19.28
CA PRO A 99 13.77 -0.52 20.70
C PRO A 99 12.49 -1.31 20.97
N GLU A 100 12.45 -2.07 22.07
CA GLU A 100 11.23 -2.77 22.49
C GLU A 100 10.07 -1.78 22.59
N ARG A 101 8.96 -2.08 21.92
CA ARG A 101 7.77 -1.24 21.91
C ARG A 101 7.07 -1.33 23.27
N ALA A 102 7.56 -0.57 24.24
CA ALA A 102 6.76 -0.20 25.41
C ALA A 102 5.47 0.49 24.93
N ARG A 103 4.33 0.11 25.51
CA ARG A 103 3.00 0.72 25.30
C ARG A 103 3.13 2.24 25.22
N ARG A 104 2.91 2.83 24.05
CA ARG A 104 2.86 4.29 23.86
C ARG A 104 1.43 4.78 23.97
N ASP A 105 1.07 5.25 25.15
CA ASP A 105 0.11 6.34 25.30
C ASP A 105 0.86 7.68 25.39
N SER A 106 0.27 8.69 24.76
CA SER A 106 0.52 10.13 24.93
C SER A 106 1.87 10.71 24.48
N LYS A 107 1.82 11.36 23.30
CA LYS A 107 2.28 12.74 23.00
C LYS A 107 2.97 12.84 21.63
N ALA A 108 2.39 13.74 20.85
CA ALA A 108 2.87 14.22 19.57
C ALA A 108 3.99 15.27 19.73
N ARG A 109 4.60 15.58 18.58
CA ARG A 109 5.48 16.71 18.21
C ARG A 109 6.98 16.48 18.45
N GLU A 110 7.71 16.30 17.35
CA GLU A 110 8.59 17.32 16.73
C GLU A 110 9.23 16.71 15.47
N GLY A 111 9.26 17.45 14.36
CA GLY A 111 9.94 17.06 13.12
C GLY A 111 11.30 17.77 13.00
N PRO A 112 12.23 17.28 12.15
CA PRO A 112 13.40 18.08 11.77
C PRO A 112 13.44 18.46 10.28
N GLN A 113 14.08 19.62 10.10
CA GLN A 113 14.26 20.45 8.92
C GLN A 113 15.14 19.82 7.82
N GLN A 114 15.00 20.36 6.60
CA GLN A 114 15.81 20.09 5.40
C GLN A 114 17.28 20.51 5.55
N ALA A 115 18.17 19.81 4.83
CA ALA A 115 19.56 20.22 4.54
C ALA A 115 19.88 19.98 3.03
N PRO A 116 20.87 20.70 2.43
CA PRO A 116 20.88 21.05 1.01
C PRO A 116 21.52 20.02 0.06
N PHE A 117 21.11 20.13 -1.21
CA PHE A 117 21.33 19.23 -2.36
C PHE A 117 22.75 19.23 -3.00
N ALA A 118 23.82 19.64 -2.32
CA ALA A 118 25.11 19.86 -3.01
C ALA A 118 26.35 19.40 -2.22
N ALA A 119 26.70 18.11 -2.29
CA ALA A 119 28.05 17.61 -1.92
C ALA A 119 28.31 16.13 -2.31
N ALA A 120 28.01 15.69 -3.54
CA ALA A 120 28.00 14.25 -3.85
C ALA A 120 28.94 13.74 -4.96
N PHE A 121 29.99 14.46 -5.41
CA PHE A 121 30.97 13.84 -6.34
C PHE A 121 32.44 14.24 -6.13
N PRO A 122 33.42 13.32 -6.35
CA PRO A 122 34.84 13.60 -6.13
C PRO A 122 35.49 14.51 -7.20
N PRO A 123 36.60 15.22 -6.88
CA PRO A 123 37.23 16.22 -7.76
C PRO A 123 37.78 15.72 -9.11
N TRP A 124 37.97 14.41 -9.29
CA TRP A 124 38.45 13.86 -10.56
C TRP A 124 37.39 13.87 -11.67
N VAL A 125 36.10 13.99 -11.29
CA VAL A 125 34.95 14.12 -12.22
C VAL A 125 35.03 15.38 -13.08
N TYR A 126 35.72 16.43 -12.61
CA TYR A 126 35.89 17.67 -13.39
C TYR A 126 37.04 17.62 -14.39
N ARG A 127 37.99 16.68 -14.27
CA ARG A 127 39.12 16.54 -15.20
C ARG A 127 38.79 15.74 -16.47
N THR A 128 37.67 15.04 -16.48
CA THR A 128 37.20 14.25 -17.63
C THR A 128 36.38 15.05 -18.64
N ALA A 129 35.91 16.25 -18.27
CA ALA A 129 35.05 17.09 -19.13
C ALA A 129 35.70 17.48 -20.47
N GLU A 130 37.01 17.72 -20.48
CA GLU A 130 37.74 18.11 -21.71
C GLU A 130 37.99 16.91 -22.65
N TYR A 131 38.01 15.70 -22.11
CA TYR A 131 38.13 14.45 -22.89
C TYR A 131 36.77 14.00 -23.47
N LEU A 132 35.67 14.30 -22.75
CA LEU A 132 34.30 13.93 -23.11
C LEU A 132 33.75 14.70 -24.31
N HIS A 133 34.21 15.92 -24.59
CA HIS A 133 33.80 16.67 -25.79
C HIS A 133 34.25 16.03 -27.12
N ARG A 134 35.11 15.01 -27.10
CA ARG A 134 35.65 14.36 -28.30
C ARG A 134 35.13 12.94 -28.56
N VAL A 135 34.19 12.43 -27.76
CA VAL A 135 33.68 11.07 -27.94
C VAL A 135 32.22 11.12 -28.40
N PRO A 136 31.86 10.52 -29.56
CA PRO A 136 30.57 10.72 -30.20
C PRO A 136 29.45 9.94 -29.48
N GLN A 137 28.35 10.63 -29.14
CA GLN A 137 26.94 10.22 -28.84
C GLN A 137 26.64 8.98 -27.95
N ARG A 138 27.53 8.00 -27.86
CA ARG A 138 27.40 6.76 -27.06
C ARG A 138 27.81 6.90 -25.59
N LEU A 139 28.38 8.05 -25.20
CA LEU A 139 28.73 8.31 -23.80
C LEU A 139 27.56 8.92 -23.03
N ASP A 140 26.63 9.57 -23.71
CA ASP A 140 25.44 10.17 -23.10
C ASP A 140 24.52 9.08 -22.53
N THR A 141 24.45 7.91 -23.17
CA THR A 141 23.74 6.72 -22.66
C THR A 141 24.44 6.09 -21.45
N TRP A 142 25.78 6.05 -21.42
CA TRP A 142 26.55 5.50 -20.29
C TRP A 142 26.62 6.45 -19.08
N LEU A 143 26.44 7.76 -19.31
CA LEU A 143 26.41 8.82 -18.29
C LEU A 143 24.98 9.18 -17.84
N ALA A 144 23.94 8.58 -18.42
CA ALA A 144 22.58 8.79 -17.99
C ALA A 144 22.44 8.44 -16.50
N PRO A 145 21.90 9.34 -15.65
CA PRO A 145 21.45 8.96 -14.32
C PRO A 145 20.60 7.70 -14.49
N SER A 146 20.97 6.56 -13.86
CA SER A 146 20.42 5.21 -14.07
C SER A 146 19.04 5.18 -14.73
N TYR A 147 18.75 4.36 -15.75
CA TYR A 147 17.44 4.28 -16.46
C TYR A 147 16.20 4.57 -15.60
N ALA A 148 16.13 4.04 -14.38
CA ALA A 148 15.09 4.34 -13.39
C ALA A 148 14.91 5.84 -13.05
N SER A 149 16.00 6.61 -12.91
CA SER A 149 16.00 8.06 -12.68
C SER A 149 15.46 8.83 -13.88
N THR A 150 15.84 8.46 -15.11
CA THR A 150 15.32 9.09 -16.33
C THR A 150 13.82 8.82 -16.48
N ILE A 151 13.40 7.56 -16.29
CA ILE A 151 11.98 7.18 -16.24
C ILE A 151 11.24 7.96 -15.16
N TYR A 152 11.80 8.07 -13.95
CA TYR A 152 11.20 8.85 -12.86
C TYR A 152 11.03 10.32 -13.26
N HIS A 153 12.04 10.92 -13.90
CA HIS A 153 12.01 12.31 -14.33
C HIS A 153 10.88 12.57 -15.33
N HIS A 154 10.75 11.73 -16.36
CA HIS A 154 9.67 11.83 -17.34
C HIS A 154 8.30 11.64 -16.69
N LEU A 155 8.13 10.62 -15.84
CA LEU A 155 6.87 10.41 -15.10
C LEU A 155 6.49 11.60 -14.21
N ARG A 156 7.48 12.30 -13.63
CA ARG A 156 7.24 13.52 -12.82
C ARG A 156 6.81 14.72 -13.65
N ARG A 157 7.05 14.70 -14.96
CA ARG A 157 6.63 15.72 -15.93
C ARG A 157 5.39 15.30 -16.73
N GLU A 158 4.78 14.17 -16.36
CA GLU A 158 3.61 13.59 -17.05
C GLU A 158 3.90 13.14 -18.50
N GLU A 159 5.18 12.96 -18.81
CA GLU A 159 5.73 12.51 -20.10
C GLU A 159 5.77 10.96 -20.12
N LEU A 160 4.60 10.31 -20.13
CA LEU A 160 4.51 8.85 -20.06
C LEU A 160 5.07 8.15 -21.31
N ALA A 161 4.92 8.76 -22.49
CA ALA A 161 5.40 8.17 -23.73
C ALA A 161 6.93 8.06 -23.71
N GLU A 162 7.60 9.14 -23.32
CA GLU A 162 9.05 9.25 -23.18
C GLU A 162 9.56 8.28 -22.10
N ALA A 163 8.84 8.14 -20.99
CA ALA A 163 9.18 7.14 -19.96
C ALA A 163 9.11 5.69 -20.48
N LEU A 164 8.17 5.38 -21.38
CA LEU A 164 8.06 4.06 -22.00
C LEU A 164 9.11 3.85 -23.10
N GLU A 165 9.49 4.89 -23.83
CA GLU A 165 10.60 4.81 -24.80
C GLU A 165 11.92 4.47 -24.10
N VAL A 166 12.20 5.08 -22.95
CA VAL A 166 13.38 4.77 -22.13
C VAL A 166 13.38 3.32 -21.63
N LEU A 167 12.22 2.71 -21.40
CA LEU A 167 12.13 1.27 -21.10
C LEU A 167 12.54 0.41 -22.31
N GLU A 168 12.09 0.78 -23.51
CA GLU A 168 12.45 0.06 -24.74
C GLU A 168 13.94 0.23 -25.06
N GLU A 169 14.52 1.41 -24.86
CA GLU A 169 15.96 1.63 -24.96
C GLU A 169 16.75 0.74 -24.00
N MET A 170 16.35 0.70 -22.72
CA MET A 170 16.93 -0.19 -21.72
C MET A 170 16.92 -1.65 -22.19
N ARG A 171 15.82 -2.11 -22.79
CA ARG A 171 15.68 -3.47 -23.32
C ARG A 171 16.57 -3.73 -24.52
N LEU A 172 16.69 -2.76 -25.44
CA LEU A 172 17.53 -2.85 -26.64
C LEU A 172 19.02 -2.95 -26.30
N GLU A 173 19.45 -2.28 -25.24
CA GLU A 173 20.82 -2.38 -24.73
C GLU A 173 21.09 -3.68 -23.96
N GLY A 174 20.06 -4.52 -23.76
CA GLY A 174 20.16 -5.79 -23.05
C GLY A 174 20.12 -5.66 -21.52
N GLU A 175 19.84 -4.47 -21.00
CA GLU A 175 19.67 -4.22 -19.59
C GLU A 175 18.29 -4.70 -19.11
N GLN A 176 18.24 -5.34 -17.94
CA GLN A 176 16.99 -5.88 -17.42
C GLN A 176 16.28 -4.89 -16.50
N PRO A 177 15.01 -4.53 -16.77
CA PRO A 177 14.26 -3.63 -15.90
C PRO A 177 14.19 -4.16 -14.47
N SER A 178 14.45 -3.26 -13.52
CA SER A 178 14.31 -3.57 -12.10
C SER A 178 12.84 -3.62 -11.70
N HIS A 179 12.54 -4.20 -10.53
CA HIS A 179 11.18 -4.18 -9.97
C HIS A 179 10.62 -2.76 -9.85
N ALA A 180 11.44 -1.81 -9.40
CA ALA A 180 11.07 -0.41 -9.25
C ALA A 180 10.70 0.24 -10.60
N VAL A 181 11.39 -0.11 -11.70
CA VAL A 181 11.06 0.38 -13.04
C VAL A 181 9.65 -0.07 -13.45
N TYR A 182 9.34 -1.36 -13.27
CA TYR A 182 7.99 -1.88 -13.55
C TYR A 182 6.92 -1.22 -12.69
N GLU A 183 7.15 -1.10 -11.38
CA GLU A 183 6.22 -0.44 -10.45
C GLU A 183 5.94 1.01 -10.88
N MET A 184 6.98 1.77 -11.20
CA MET A 184 6.87 3.16 -11.62
C MET A 184 6.10 3.32 -12.93
N LEU A 185 6.36 2.49 -13.93
CA LEU A 185 5.67 2.56 -15.23
C LEU A 185 4.22 2.10 -15.13
N ILE A 186 3.92 1.05 -14.36
CA ILE A 186 2.53 0.63 -14.07
C ILE A 186 1.78 1.76 -13.37
N ARG A 187 2.40 2.38 -12.37
CA ARG A 187 1.84 3.54 -11.68
C ARG A 187 1.65 4.73 -12.62
N GLY A 188 2.62 5.01 -13.49
CA GLY A 188 2.57 6.05 -14.51
C GLY A 188 1.37 5.87 -15.45
N CYS A 189 1.20 4.67 -16.00
CA CYS A 189 0.03 4.31 -16.80
C CYS A 189 -1.27 4.53 -16.01
N THR A 190 -1.32 4.07 -14.76
CA THR A 190 -2.50 4.21 -13.89
C THR A 190 -2.83 5.67 -13.59
N ILE A 191 -1.83 6.55 -13.44
CA ILE A 191 -2.02 7.99 -13.23
C ILE A 191 -2.55 8.67 -14.50
N ALA A 192 -2.01 8.32 -15.66
CA ALA A 192 -2.43 8.88 -16.95
C ALA A 192 -3.86 8.49 -17.35
N MET A 193 -4.40 7.37 -16.84
CA MET A 193 -5.80 7.01 -17.05
C MET A 193 -6.74 8.02 -16.38
N ARG A 194 -7.74 8.50 -17.12
CA ARG A 194 -8.84 9.29 -16.56
C ARG A 194 -9.59 8.45 -15.52
N ARG A 195 -10.08 9.11 -14.46
CA ARG A 195 -11.03 8.48 -13.54
C ARG A 195 -12.43 8.48 -14.20
N PRO A 196 -13.04 7.31 -14.46
CA PRO A 196 -14.39 7.26 -14.99
C PRO A 196 -15.42 7.68 -13.92
N SER A 197 -16.57 8.18 -14.36
CA SER A 197 -17.77 8.29 -13.54
C SER A 197 -18.32 6.89 -13.21
N ILE A 198 -19.20 6.80 -12.21
CA ILE A 198 -19.77 5.52 -11.79
C ILE A 198 -20.56 4.89 -12.95
N GLY A 199 -20.19 3.67 -13.33
CA GLY A 199 -20.77 2.92 -14.45
C GLY A 199 -20.35 3.41 -15.85
N GLU A 200 -19.46 4.40 -15.96
CA GLU A 200 -18.98 4.92 -17.24
C GLU A 200 -18.02 3.92 -17.91
N GLN A 201 -18.17 3.73 -19.22
CA GLN A 201 -17.25 2.90 -20.00
C GLN A 201 -15.87 3.57 -20.14
N PRO A 202 -14.78 2.79 -20.14
CA PRO A 202 -13.43 3.34 -20.28
C PRO A 202 -13.24 3.97 -21.67
N ASP A 203 -12.49 5.07 -21.73
CA ASP A 203 -12.09 5.68 -23.00
C ASP A 203 -10.99 4.84 -23.69
N HIS A 204 -10.78 5.09 -24.99
CA HIS A 204 -9.79 4.36 -25.78
C HIS A 204 -8.37 4.44 -25.20
N LEU A 205 -8.00 5.60 -24.63
CA LEU A 205 -6.71 5.77 -23.95
C LEU A 205 -6.59 4.84 -22.74
N THR A 206 -7.60 4.79 -21.88
CA THR A 206 -7.62 3.91 -20.71
C THR A 206 -7.51 2.45 -21.13
N VAL A 207 -8.24 2.02 -22.17
CA VAL A 207 -8.16 0.65 -22.69
C VAL A 207 -6.73 0.31 -23.14
N ASN A 208 -6.08 1.20 -23.89
CA ASN A 208 -4.70 1.01 -24.36
C ASN A 208 -3.70 0.98 -23.19
N LEU A 209 -3.87 1.86 -22.21
CA LEU A 209 -2.99 1.90 -21.03
C LEU A 209 -3.18 0.66 -20.15
N VAL A 210 -4.39 0.10 -20.04
CA VAL A 210 -4.63 -1.17 -19.34
C VAL A 210 -3.93 -2.32 -20.05
N GLN A 211 -3.94 -2.36 -21.39
CA GLN A 211 -3.14 -3.32 -22.14
C GLN A 211 -1.64 -3.15 -21.87
N ARG A 212 -1.14 -1.92 -21.85
CA ARG A 212 0.27 -1.67 -21.49
C ARG A 212 0.60 -2.14 -20.06
N VAL A 213 -0.30 -1.93 -19.11
CA VAL A 213 -0.15 -2.44 -17.74
C VAL A 213 -0.09 -3.97 -17.70
N LEU A 214 -0.92 -4.65 -18.50
CA LEU A 214 -0.90 -6.11 -18.64
C LEU A 214 0.43 -6.61 -19.21
N GLU A 215 0.97 -5.94 -20.23
CA GLU A 215 2.28 -6.26 -20.81
C GLU A 215 3.40 -6.08 -19.78
N LEU A 216 3.46 -4.94 -19.09
CA LEU A 216 4.45 -4.64 -18.07
C LEU A 216 4.40 -5.66 -16.91
N TRP A 217 3.19 -6.03 -16.47
CA TRP A 217 3.02 -7.04 -15.43
C TRP A 217 3.44 -8.43 -15.93
N GLY A 218 3.03 -8.82 -17.13
CA GLY A 218 3.43 -10.10 -17.72
C GLY A 218 4.95 -10.22 -17.87
N ASP A 219 5.61 -9.15 -18.30
CA ASP A 219 7.07 -9.11 -18.42
C ASP A 219 7.77 -9.12 -17.05
N MET A 220 7.22 -8.43 -16.06
CA MET A 220 7.71 -8.50 -14.68
C MET A 220 7.66 -9.94 -14.14
N GLU A 221 6.56 -10.66 -14.37
CA GLU A 221 6.42 -12.06 -13.93
C GLU A 221 7.36 -13.01 -14.69
N LYS A 222 7.54 -12.84 -16.01
CA LYS A 222 8.51 -13.62 -16.82
C LYS A 222 9.95 -13.44 -16.33
N MET A 223 10.31 -12.25 -15.87
CA MET A 223 11.62 -11.96 -15.28
C MET A 223 11.77 -12.49 -13.84
N GLY A 224 10.79 -13.27 -13.35
CA GLY A 224 10.80 -13.85 -12.01
C GLY A 224 10.55 -12.84 -10.89
N ARG A 225 10.12 -11.61 -11.23
CA ARG A 225 9.79 -10.56 -10.26
C ARG A 225 8.30 -10.67 -9.91
N LYS A 226 7.99 -10.80 -8.62
CA LYS A 226 6.59 -10.91 -8.16
C LYS A 226 6.05 -9.53 -7.79
N PRO A 227 4.77 -9.23 -8.08
CA PRO A 227 4.15 -8.00 -7.61
C PRO A 227 4.27 -7.88 -6.09
N ASP A 228 4.67 -6.71 -5.63
CA ASP A 228 4.62 -6.34 -4.22
C ASP A 228 3.27 -5.67 -3.88
N TYR A 229 3.12 -5.26 -2.62
CA TYR A 229 1.89 -4.61 -2.16
C TYR A 229 1.48 -3.42 -3.03
N LEU A 230 2.41 -2.50 -3.33
CA LEU A 230 2.10 -1.31 -4.12
C LEU A 230 1.75 -1.66 -5.57
N THR A 231 2.44 -2.63 -6.15
CA THR A 231 2.15 -3.12 -7.49
C THR A 231 0.73 -3.69 -7.57
N TYR A 232 0.30 -4.52 -6.60
CA TYR A 232 -1.08 -5.01 -6.55
C TYR A 232 -2.10 -3.88 -6.47
N ILE A 233 -1.83 -2.84 -5.67
CA ILE A 233 -2.72 -1.65 -5.59
C ILE A 233 -2.86 -1.00 -6.97
N GLU A 234 -1.75 -0.71 -7.64
CA GLU A 234 -1.80 0.00 -8.93
C GLU A 234 -2.43 -0.86 -10.02
N LEU A 235 -2.18 -2.18 -10.03
CA LEU A 235 -2.87 -3.12 -10.93
C LEU A 235 -4.38 -3.10 -10.70
N MET A 236 -4.84 -3.23 -9.45
CA MET A 236 -6.28 -3.18 -9.14
C MET A 236 -6.91 -1.85 -9.57
N ARG A 237 -6.22 -0.71 -9.33
CA ARG A 237 -6.68 0.60 -9.79
C ARG A 237 -6.79 0.70 -11.31
N ALA A 238 -5.79 0.20 -12.04
CA ALA A 238 -5.78 0.19 -13.49
C ALA A 238 -6.98 -0.60 -14.05
N PHE A 239 -7.18 -1.83 -13.56
CA PHE A 239 -8.35 -2.64 -13.96
C PHE A 239 -9.68 -2.00 -13.57
N GLY A 240 -9.75 -1.33 -12.42
CA GLY A 240 -10.93 -0.60 -12.00
C GLY A 240 -11.30 0.55 -12.94
N LYS A 241 -10.31 1.35 -13.35
CA LYS A 241 -10.50 2.40 -14.35
C LYS A 241 -10.83 1.84 -15.74
N GLY A 242 -10.31 0.65 -16.05
CA GLY A 242 -10.54 -0.05 -17.30
C GLY A 242 -11.84 -0.85 -17.41
N GLY A 243 -12.76 -0.77 -16.44
CA GLY A 243 -14.00 -1.55 -16.48
C GLY A 243 -13.88 -3.02 -16.06
N ALA A 244 -12.68 -3.50 -15.75
CA ALA A 244 -12.37 -4.92 -15.58
C ALA A 244 -12.48 -5.36 -14.11
N THR A 245 -13.66 -5.21 -13.50
CA THR A 245 -13.90 -5.48 -12.07
C THR A 245 -13.52 -6.91 -11.67
N ALA A 246 -13.88 -7.92 -12.48
CA ALA A 246 -13.59 -9.32 -12.18
C ALA A 246 -12.07 -9.60 -12.05
N GLN A 247 -11.26 -9.01 -12.93
CA GLN A 247 -9.80 -9.16 -12.87
C GLN A 247 -9.21 -8.47 -11.63
N ALA A 248 -9.73 -7.30 -11.26
CA ALA A 248 -9.32 -6.62 -10.04
C ALA A 248 -9.66 -7.43 -8.77
N LEU A 249 -10.83 -8.07 -8.72
CA LEU A 249 -11.24 -8.94 -7.61
C LEU A 249 -10.34 -10.17 -7.50
N GLN A 250 -10.00 -10.81 -8.63
CA GLN A 250 -9.06 -11.94 -8.67
C GLN A 250 -7.67 -11.53 -8.16
N LEU A 251 -7.21 -10.32 -8.48
CA LEU A 251 -5.96 -9.79 -7.95
C LEU A 251 -5.99 -9.57 -6.44
N PHE A 252 -7.09 -9.02 -5.93
CA PHE A 252 -7.29 -8.84 -4.50
C PHE A 252 -7.27 -10.19 -3.77
N GLU A 253 -7.94 -11.21 -4.31
CA GLU A 253 -7.94 -12.57 -3.78
C GLU A 253 -6.53 -13.20 -3.84
N LYS A 254 -5.81 -13.06 -4.97
CA LYS A 254 -4.42 -13.51 -5.10
C LYS A 254 -3.52 -12.86 -4.04
N MET A 255 -3.76 -11.59 -3.71
CA MET A 255 -3.05 -10.91 -2.63
C MET A 255 -3.44 -11.47 -1.25
N CYS A 256 -4.73 -11.68 -0.98
CA CYS A 256 -5.21 -12.28 0.28
C CYS A 256 -4.62 -13.68 0.53
N ASN A 257 -4.46 -14.47 -0.53
CA ASN A 257 -3.89 -15.82 -0.46
C ASN A 257 -2.35 -15.83 -0.37
N SER A 258 -1.70 -14.68 -0.51
CA SER A 258 -0.25 -14.57 -0.40
C SER A 258 0.19 -14.54 1.06
N VAL A 259 1.09 -15.46 1.43
CA VAL A 259 1.68 -15.50 2.79
C VAL A 259 2.46 -14.22 3.12
N ARG A 260 2.90 -13.46 2.12
CA ARG A 260 3.76 -12.27 2.31
C ARG A 260 3.00 -10.94 2.28
N LEU A 261 1.74 -10.93 1.82
CA LEU A 261 0.99 -9.70 1.57
C LEU A 261 -0.34 -9.76 2.32
N LEU A 262 -0.53 -8.86 3.28
CA LEU A 262 -1.80 -8.73 4.00
C LEU A 262 -2.52 -7.45 3.51
N PRO A 263 -3.80 -7.53 3.07
CA PRO A 263 -4.53 -6.39 2.49
C PRO A 263 -4.76 -5.18 3.41
N GLU A 264 -3.83 -4.24 3.54
CA GLU A 264 -4.05 -3.12 4.46
C GLU A 264 -5.18 -2.16 4.00
N GLN A 265 -5.39 -1.06 4.72
CA GLN A 265 -6.53 -0.15 4.47
C GLN A 265 -6.56 0.37 3.03
N ARG A 266 -5.38 0.60 2.43
CA ARG A 266 -5.27 1.07 1.04
C ARG A 266 -5.78 0.01 0.06
N ALA A 267 -5.49 -1.27 0.26
CA ALA A 267 -6.00 -2.33 -0.60
C ALA A 267 -7.52 -2.46 -0.56
N PHE A 268 -8.11 -2.46 0.64
CA PHE A 268 -9.55 -2.49 0.78
C PHE A 268 -10.22 -1.27 0.15
N ASN A 269 -9.69 -0.07 0.40
CA ASN A 269 -10.23 1.15 -0.20
C ASN A 269 -10.14 1.14 -1.73
N THR A 270 -9.03 0.63 -2.27
CA THR A 270 -8.86 0.46 -3.72
C THR A 270 -9.89 -0.52 -4.29
N ILE A 271 -10.09 -1.70 -3.68
CA ILE A 271 -11.04 -2.66 -4.25
C ILE A 271 -12.50 -2.21 -4.08
N TYR A 272 -12.83 -1.49 -2.99
CA TYR A 272 -14.13 -0.83 -2.89
C TYR A 272 -14.31 0.22 -3.98
N GLU A 273 -13.30 1.08 -4.20
CA GLU A 273 -13.34 2.08 -5.26
C GLU A 273 -13.55 1.44 -6.64
N VAL A 274 -12.87 0.34 -6.93
CA VAL A 274 -13.07 -0.45 -8.16
C VAL A 274 -14.52 -0.90 -8.31
N CYS A 275 -15.12 -1.45 -7.24
CA CYS A 275 -16.52 -1.91 -7.28
C CYS A 275 -17.48 -0.74 -7.49
N VAL A 276 -17.26 0.39 -6.79
CA VAL A 276 -18.07 1.60 -6.93
C VAL A 276 -18.00 2.17 -8.34
N LEU A 277 -16.79 2.32 -8.90
CA LEU A 277 -16.59 2.86 -10.26
C LEU A 277 -17.32 2.05 -11.32
N ASN A 278 -17.43 0.74 -11.14
CA ASN A 278 -18.05 -0.17 -12.11
C ASN A 278 -19.50 -0.54 -11.78
N GLY A 279 -20.12 0.12 -10.79
CA GLY A 279 -21.50 -0.17 -10.39
C GLY A 279 -21.72 -1.55 -9.75
N ALA A 280 -20.64 -2.26 -9.38
CA ALA A 280 -20.68 -3.61 -8.81
C ALA A 280 -20.95 -3.57 -7.29
N TYR A 281 -22.10 -3.04 -6.89
CA TYR A 281 -22.44 -2.84 -5.48
C TYR A 281 -22.53 -4.14 -4.67
N SER A 282 -23.06 -5.21 -5.27
CA SER A 282 -23.15 -6.54 -4.65
C SER A 282 -21.76 -7.07 -4.24
N GLU A 283 -20.76 -6.94 -5.12
CA GLU A 283 -19.38 -7.31 -4.83
C GLU A 283 -18.77 -6.42 -3.73
N ALA A 284 -19.07 -5.13 -3.73
CA ALA A 284 -18.62 -4.22 -2.68
C ALA A 284 -19.14 -4.64 -1.29
N LEU A 285 -20.41 -5.07 -1.19
CA LEU A 285 -20.99 -5.59 0.04
C LEU A 285 -20.42 -6.95 0.46
N ARG A 286 -20.14 -7.84 -0.50
CA ARG A 286 -19.46 -9.12 -0.22
C ARG A 286 -18.07 -8.87 0.39
N LEU A 287 -17.29 -7.99 -0.24
CA LEU A 287 -15.98 -7.58 0.26
C LEU A 287 -16.06 -6.89 1.63
N PHE A 288 -17.13 -6.14 1.90
CA PHE A 288 -17.37 -5.56 3.22
C PHE A 288 -17.52 -6.64 4.29
N GLY A 289 -18.33 -7.67 4.04
CA GLY A 289 -18.44 -8.82 4.94
C GLY A 289 -17.11 -9.56 5.12
N GLU A 290 -16.33 -9.75 4.05
CA GLU A 290 -14.99 -10.35 4.16
C GLU A 290 -14.03 -9.50 4.98
N HIS A 291 -14.05 -8.18 4.83
CA HIS A 291 -13.27 -7.25 5.66
C HIS A 291 -13.68 -7.35 7.14
N GLU A 292 -14.99 -7.43 7.43
CA GLU A 292 -15.50 -7.67 8.79
C GLU A 292 -14.98 -8.99 9.39
N GLU A 293 -15.01 -10.09 8.63
CA GLU A 293 -14.47 -11.37 9.08
C GLU A 293 -12.96 -11.33 9.28
N MET A 294 -12.21 -10.74 8.34
CA MET A 294 -10.76 -10.54 8.47
C MET A 294 -10.41 -9.67 9.68
N ARG A 295 -11.31 -8.79 10.12
CA ARG A 295 -11.13 -8.01 11.35
C ARG A 295 -11.23 -8.81 12.64
N LYS A 296 -11.91 -9.96 12.62
CA LYS A 296 -11.94 -10.89 13.75
C LYS A 296 -10.62 -11.64 13.90
N SER A 297 -9.82 -11.70 12.83
CA SER A 297 -8.45 -12.24 12.89
C SER A 297 -7.49 -11.33 13.67
N LEU A 298 -6.29 -11.83 13.96
CA LEU A 298 -5.23 -11.07 14.64
C LEU A 298 -4.72 -9.86 13.83
N TRP A 299 -4.92 -9.89 12.52
CA TRP A 299 -4.42 -8.86 11.62
C TRP A 299 -5.23 -7.55 11.68
N LYS A 300 -6.54 -7.64 11.96
CA LYS A 300 -7.42 -6.49 12.25
C LYS A 300 -7.32 -5.32 11.26
N PRO A 301 -7.44 -5.54 9.94
CA PRO A 301 -7.42 -4.44 8.96
C PRO A 301 -8.47 -3.39 9.32
N ARG A 302 -8.09 -2.10 9.24
CA ARG A 302 -8.95 -1.02 9.76
C ARG A 302 -9.90 -0.55 8.68
N PHE A 303 -11.17 -0.40 9.05
CA PHE A 303 -12.06 0.48 8.30
C PHE A 303 -11.58 1.92 8.42
N THR A 304 -11.76 2.66 7.35
CA THR A 304 -11.45 4.09 7.28
C THR A 304 -12.71 4.87 6.91
N PRO A 305 -12.76 6.19 7.17
CA PRO A 305 -13.84 7.04 6.66
C PRO A 305 -14.03 6.93 5.14
N VAL A 306 -12.94 6.68 4.40
CA VAL A 306 -12.97 6.47 2.95
C VAL A 306 -13.70 5.16 2.60
N SER A 307 -13.46 4.08 3.35
CA SER A 307 -14.13 2.78 3.14
C SER A 307 -15.65 2.93 3.19
N PHE A 308 -16.16 3.56 4.25
CA PHE A 308 -17.59 3.80 4.41
C PHE A 308 -18.11 4.82 3.40
N SER A 309 -17.37 5.90 3.13
CA SER A 309 -17.77 6.88 2.13
C SER A 309 -17.96 6.25 0.75
N LEU A 310 -17.08 5.34 0.33
CA LEU A 310 -17.22 4.61 -0.94
C LEU A 310 -18.47 3.72 -0.94
N LEU A 311 -18.68 2.89 0.10
CA LEU A 311 -19.84 2.01 0.19
C LEU A 311 -21.17 2.78 0.25
N LEU A 312 -21.22 3.86 1.02
CA LEU A 312 -22.38 4.75 1.12
C LEU A 312 -22.60 5.52 -0.19
N THR A 313 -21.53 5.89 -0.91
CA THR A 313 -21.64 6.46 -2.26
C THR A 313 -22.36 5.50 -3.20
N ALA A 314 -21.88 4.27 -3.27
CA ALA A 314 -22.46 3.27 -4.16
C ALA A 314 -23.90 2.90 -3.75
N ALA A 315 -24.20 2.89 -2.45
CA ALA A 315 -25.56 2.66 -1.97
C ALA A 315 -26.54 3.77 -2.39
N ALA A 316 -26.06 5.01 -2.43
CA ALA A 316 -26.80 6.22 -2.81
C ALA A 316 -26.81 6.48 -4.33
N GLU A 317 -26.18 5.63 -5.12
CA GLU A 317 -26.12 5.82 -6.57
C GLU A 317 -27.51 5.65 -7.19
N GLN A 318 -27.82 6.43 -8.21
CA GLN A 318 -29.11 6.31 -8.90
C GLN A 318 -29.19 5.03 -9.74
N GLY A 319 -30.40 4.53 -9.97
CA GLY A 319 -30.62 3.40 -10.88
C GLY A 319 -31.65 2.38 -10.40
N PRO A 320 -31.85 1.29 -11.16
CA PRO A 320 -32.95 0.36 -10.96
C PRO A 320 -32.90 -0.38 -9.62
N GLU A 321 -31.70 -0.57 -9.06
CA GLU A 321 -31.50 -1.28 -7.79
C GLU A 321 -31.44 -0.35 -6.57
N LEU A 322 -31.67 0.96 -6.72
CA LEU A 322 -31.54 1.94 -5.64
C LEU A 322 -32.33 1.54 -4.38
N ALA A 323 -33.58 1.08 -4.55
CA ALA A 323 -34.42 0.63 -3.43
C ALA A 323 -33.81 -0.55 -2.66
N ALA A 324 -33.18 -1.50 -3.36
CA ALA A 324 -32.48 -2.62 -2.72
C ALA A 324 -31.22 -2.13 -1.98
N ARG A 325 -30.47 -1.20 -2.59
CA ARG A 325 -29.24 -0.64 -2.01
C ARG A 325 -29.50 0.17 -0.73
N VAL A 326 -30.54 1.00 -0.74
CA VAL A 326 -30.93 1.86 0.39
C VAL A 326 -31.26 1.04 1.64
N ARG A 327 -31.82 -0.16 1.49
CA ARG A 327 -32.11 -1.08 2.62
C ARG A 327 -30.88 -1.56 3.38
N HIS A 328 -29.69 -1.50 2.78
CA HIS A 328 -28.44 -1.86 3.45
C HIS A 328 -27.84 -0.71 4.28
N LEU A 329 -28.34 0.53 4.11
CA LEU A 329 -27.80 1.71 4.79
C LEU A 329 -27.83 1.62 6.32
N PRO A 330 -28.90 1.18 6.99
CA PRO A 330 -28.92 1.11 8.45
C PRO A 330 -27.78 0.25 9.02
N ARG A 331 -27.48 -0.89 8.38
CA ARG A 331 -26.35 -1.76 8.75
C ARG A 331 -25.01 -1.04 8.53
N LEU A 332 -24.80 -0.43 7.36
CA LEU A 332 -23.54 0.27 7.05
C LEU A 332 -23.28 1.46 7.99
N LEU A 333 -24.33 2.21 8.33
CA LEU A 333 -24.23 3.35 9.24
C LEU A 333 -24.00 2.92 10.69
N HIS A 334 -24.63 1.82 11.12
CA HIS A 334 -24.38 1.23 12.42
C HIS A 334 -22.91 0.81 12.57
N GLU A 335 -22.36 0.09 11.60
CA GLU A 335 -20.97 -0.35 11.62
C GLU A 335 -19.98 0.82 11.54
N MET A 336 -20.29 1.84 10.74
CA MET A 336 -19.49 3.06 10.71
C MET A 336 -19.41 3.70 12.11
N GLY A 337 -20.54 3.78 12.82
CA GLY A 337 -20.61 4.30 14.19
C GLY A 337 -19.91 3.42 15.22
N SER A 338 -20.06 2.09 15.13
CA SER A 338 -19.38 1.11 16.01
C SER A 338 -17.85 1.24 15.93
N HIS A 339 -17.35 1.66 14.78
CA HIS A 339 -15.93 1.90 14.52
C HIS A 339 -15.46 3.33 14.84
N GLY A 340 -16.32 4.18 15.41
CA GLY A 340 -15.98 5.56 15.77
C GLY A 340 -15.72 6.45 14.55
N VAL A 341 -16.25 6.06 13.38
CA VAL A 341 -16.20 6.85 12.15
C VAL A 341 -17.49 7.64 12.03
N LEU A 342 -17.37 8.94 11.75
CA LEU A 342 -18.52 9.80 11.51
C LEU A 342 -18.69 10.06 10.00
N PRO A 343 -19.94 10.09 9.49
CA PRO A 343 -20.18 10.40 8.09
C PRO A 343 -19.92 11.89 7.82
N ARG A 344 -19.44 12.19 6.62
CA ARG A 344 -19.32 13.58 6.14
C ARG A 344 -20.69 14.14 5.74
N VAL A 345 -20.86 15.46 5.85
CA VAL A 345 -22.09 16.18 5.45
C VAL A 345 -22.55 15.80 4.05
N GLU A 346 -21.66 15.89 3.06
CA GLU A 346 -21.96 15.58 1.65
C GLU A 346 -22.47 14.15 1.45
N THR A 347 -21.93 13.19 2.24
CA THR A 347 -22.38 11.80 2.19
C THR A 347 -23.79 11.68 2.77
N CYS A 348 -24.06 12.31 3.91
CA CYS A 348 -25.41 12.35 4.49
C CYS A 348 -26.44 12.98 3.56
N GLU A 349 -26.11 14.11 2.93
CA GLU A 349 -27.04 14.81 2.01
C GLU A 349 -27.39 13.96 0.80
N ARG A 350 -26.40 13.28 0.19
CA ARG A 350 -26.65 12.37 -0.93
C ARG A 350 -27.50 11.18 -0.50
N LEU A 351 -27.24 10.61 0.68
CA LEU A 351 -28.04 9.50 1.22
C LEU A 351 -29.50 9.93 1.47
N VAL A 352 -29.72 11.10 2.09
CA VAL A 352 -31.07 11.64 2.32
C VAL A 352 -31.81 11.83 1.01
N ARG A 353 -31.17 12.43 -0.01
CA ARG A 353 -31.78 12.61 -1.34
C ARG A 353 -32.20 11.26 -1.94
N SER A 354 -31.32 10.27 -1.86
CA SER A 354 -31.56 8.93 -2.42
C SER A 354 -32.68 8.19 -1.67
N CYS A 355 -32.75 8.31 -0.35
CA CYS A 355 -33.83 7.72 0.45
C CYS A 355 -35.19 8.37 0.15
N LEU A 356 -35.22 9.69 -0.06
CA LEU A 356 -36.45 10.42 -0.42
C LEU A 356 -36.99 10.04 -1.81
N GLU A 357 -36.12 9.64 -2.74
CA GLU A 357 -36.54 9.21 -4.09
C GLU A 357 -37.18 7.82 -4.09
N VAL A 358 -36.77 6.93 -3.17
CA VAL A 358 -37.38 5.60 -2.99
C VAL A 358 -38.43 5.55 -1.87
N ASP A 359 -38.79 6.71 -1.32
CA ASP A 359 -39.76 6.87 -0.23
C ASP A 359 -39.42 6.09 1.07
N GLU A 360 -38.13 5.83 1.30
CA GLU A 360 -37.62 5.19 2.52
C GLU A 360 -37.39 6.25 3.62
N LEU A 361 -38.49 6.86 4.08
CA LEU A 361 -38.48 8.00 5.00
C LEU A 361 -37.86 7.70 6.37
N GLU A 362 -38.05 6.50 6.89
CA GLU A 362 -37.47 6.09 8.18
C GLU A 362 -35.94 6.12 8.12
N ILE A 363 -35.37 5.61 7.03
CA ILE A 363 -33.91 5.61 6.80
C ILE A 363 -33.42 7.05 6.61
N ALA A 364 -34.16 7.87 5.85
CA ALA A 364 -33.82 9.29 5.69
C ALA A 364 -33.77 10.03 7.03
N GLN A 365 -34.74 9.80 7.92
CA GLN A 365 -34.76 10.37 9.28
C GLN A 365 -33.57 9.90 10.12
N GLN A 366 -33.21 8.61 10.05
CA GLN A 366 -32.03 8.09 10.74
C GLN A 366 -30.74 8.78 10.27
N VAL A 367 -30.58 8.99 8.96
CA VAL A 367 -29.42 9.70 8.39
C VAL A 367 -29.36 11.15 8.87
N VAL A 368 -30.50 11.85 8.92
CA VAL A 368 -30.57 13.24 9.43
C VAL A 368 -30.20 13.32 10.91
N GLN A 369 -30.72 12.41 11.74
CA GLN A 369 -30.38 12.35 13.16
C GLN A 369 -28.90 12.04 13.37
N LEU A 370 -28.33 11.14 12.56
CA LEU A 370 -26.91 10.79 12.62
C LEU A 370 -26.04 11.99 12.26
N ALA A 371 -26.39 12.75 11.22
CA ALA A 371 -25.69 13.98 10.86
C ALA A 371 -25.74 15.03 11.98
N ALA A 372 -26.90 15.23 12.60
CA ALA A 372 -27.04 16.16 13.72
C ALA A 372 -26.17 15.75 14.92
N ARG A 373 -26.11 14.46 15.26
CA ARG A 373 -25.21 13.92 16.30
C ARG A 373 -23.73 14.10 15.98
N ALA A 374 -23.38 14.06 14.70
CA ALA A 374 -22.02 14.34 14.22
C ALA A 374 -21.68 15.84 14.19
N GLY A 375 -22.61 16.73 14.57
CA GLY A 375 -22.42 18.18 14.53
C GLY A 375 -22.57 18.78 13.13
N HIS A 376 -23.25 18.07 12.22
CA HIS A 376 -23.48 18.50 10.85
C HIS A 376 -24.88 19.05 10.65
N THR A 377 -24.98 20.19 9.95
CA THR A 377 -26.24 20.77 9.50
C THR A 377 -26.48 20.39 8.05
N ILE A 378 -27.50 19.57 7.80
CA ILE A 378 -27.95 19.20 6.45
C ILE A 378 -28.72 20.37 5.83
N ASP A 379 -28.69 20.50 4.50
CA ASP A 379 -29.53 21.43 3.74
C ASP A 379 -30.97 21.53 4.31
N PRO A 380 -31.42 22.73 4.73
CA PRO A 380 -32.76 22.94 5.26
C PRO A 380 -33.89 22.45 4.35
N LYS A 381 -33.71 22.47 3.03
CA LYS A 381 -34.70 21.95 2.07
C LYS A 381 -34.82 20.43 2.16
N LEU A 382 -33.70 19.73 2.27
CA LEU A 382 -33.69 18.27 2.46
C LEU A 382 -34.31 17.92 3.82
N ALA A 383 -33.93 18.64 4.88
CA ALA A 383 -34.51 18.43 6.21
C ALA A 383 -36.02 18.68 6.24
N ALA A 384 -36.49 19.74 5.55
CA ALA A 384 -37.92 20.04 5.41
C ALA A 384 -38.66 18.97 4.60
N ALA A 385 -38.05 18.44 3.52
CA ALA A 385 -38.63 17.35 2.74
C ALA A 385 -38.80 16.07 3.57
N VAL A 386 -37.81 15.71 4.38
CA VAL A 386 -37.91 14.58 5.33
C VAL A 386 -39.00 14.82 6.37
N ALA A 387 -39.08 16.03 6.95
CA ALA A 387 -40.09 16.38 7.95
C ALA A 387 -41.52 16.48 7.39
N ALA A 388 -41.65 16.79 6.10
CA ALA A 388 -42.92 16.84 5.41
C ALA A 388 -43.45 15.46 5.00
N GLY A 389 -42.63 14.41 5.07
CA GLY A 389 -43.02 13.05 4.65
C GLY A 389 -42.75 12.78 3.16
N GLY A 390 -41.72 13.42 2.58
CA GLY A 390 -41.31 13.21 1.19
C GLY A 390 -41.41 14.47 0.31
N TRP A 391 -40.82 14.41 -0.89
CA TRP A 391 -40.80 15.54 -1.84
C TRP A 391 -42.22 16.01 -2.25
N GLY A 392 -43.14 15.06 -2.46
CA GLY A 392 -44.52 15.37 -2.86
C GLY A 392 -45.30 16.13 -1.79
N GLN A 393 -45.20 15.69 -0.52
CA GLN A 393 -45.88 16.34 0.60
C GLN A 393 -45.24 17.69 0.96
N ALA A 394 -43.94 17.86 0.73
CA ALA A 394 -43.24 19.13 0.90
C ALA A 394 -43.75 20.19 -0.09
N GLN A 395 -43.87 19.84 -1.37
CA GLN A 395 -44.37 20.73 -2.41
C GLN A 395 -45.85 21.10 -2.20
N GLU A 396 -46.67 20.15 -1.71
CA GLU A 396 -48.07 20.41 -1.40
C GLU A 396 -48.24 21.33 -0.18
N ARG A 397 -47.45 21.14 0.89
CA ARG A 397 -47.45 22.04 2.06
C ARG A 397 -46.91 23.42 1.75
N GLU A 398 -45.95 23.54 0.83
CA GLU A 398 -45.43 24.83 0.36
C GLU A 398 -46.46 25.57 -0.49
N ARG A 399 -47.19 24.86 -1.38
CA ARG A 399 -48.33 25.43 -2.14
C ARG A 399 -49.49 25.88 -1.24
N VAL A 400 -49.81 25.12 -0.19
CA VAL A 400 -50.89 25.47 0.76
C VAL A 400 -50.48 26.65 1.66
N ARG A 401 -49.17 26.90 1.87
CA ARG A 401 -48.65 28.03 2.66
C ARG A 401 -48.59 29.35 1.91
N VAL A 402 -48.59 29.35 0.58
CA VAL A 402 -48.74 30.57 -0.22
C VAL A 402 -50.25 30.85 -0.33
N PRO A 403 -50.80 31.88 0.33
CA PRO A 403 -52.20 32.23 0.15
C PRO A 403 -52.42 32.57 -1.32
N ALA A 404 -53.51 32.09 -1.91
CA ALA A 404 -54.01 32.59 -3.18
C ALA A 404 -54.37 34.07 -2.98
N ASP A 405 -53.40 34.96 -3.20
CA ASP A 405 -53.61 36.39 -3.07
C ASP A 405 -54.63 36.84 -4.12
N GLU A 406 -55.58 37.64 -3.65
CA GLU A 406 -56.84 37.95 -4.29
C GLU A 406 -56.63 38.69 -5.62
N THR A 407 -56.84 38.01 -6.75
CA THR A 407 -57.14 38.71 -8.02
C THR A 407 -58.62 39.14 -7.98
N LYS A 408 -58.92 40.20 -7.23
CA LYS A 408 -60.18 40.94 -7.41
C LYS A 408 -60.09 41.76 -8.70
N PRO A 409 -61.07 41.68 -9.62
CA PRO A 409 -61.11 42.53 -10.80
C PRO A 409 -61.49 43.96 -10.37
N LEU A 410 -60.67 44.93 -10.76
CA LEU A 410 -60.99 46.35 -10.65
C LEU A 410 -62.21 46.63 -11.54
N ARG A 411 -63.30 47.09 -10.92
CA ARG A 411 -64.49 47.63 -11.59
C ARG A 411 -64.27 49.04 -12.09
#